data_AF-A0A850Q5V1-F1
#
_entry.id   AF-A0A850Q5V1-F1
#
_cell.length_a   1.000
_cell.length_b   1.000
_cell.length_c   1.000
_cell.angle_alpha   90.00
_cell.angle_beta   90.00
_cell.angle_gamma   90.00
#
_symmetry.space_group_name_H-M   'P 1'
#
loop_
_entity.id
_entity.type
_entity.pdbx_description
1 polymer ?
#
loop_
_entity_poly.entity_id
_entity_poly.type
_entity_poly.pdbx_seq_one_letter_code
_entity_poly.pdbx_strand_id
1 'polypeptide(L)'
;MTPDEKTLIDLAQMIADREIAEVAKRVEETRFFANKIAELRSVNMLAPQDASPQMQVMGQAWGEWRRREIASLNLNLAKATLFEDAAKNKARRALGRRIALEDIFGKQG
;
A
#
# COMPACT_ATOMS: atom_id res chain seq x y z
N MET A 1 -26.68 19.06 -22.13
CA MET A 1 -25.24 18.81 -21.98
C MET A 1 -24.53 19.15 -23.29
N THR A 2 -23.55 20.06 -23.25
CA THR A 2 -22.76 20.49 -24.41
C THR A 2 -21.56 19.57 -24.67
N PRO A 3 -20.93 19.61 -25.85
CA PRO A 3 -19.72 18.82 -26.15
C PRO A 3 -18.56 19.11 -25.18
N ASP A 4 -18.39 20.37 -24.76
CA ASP A 4 -17.33 20.78 -23.84
C ASP A 4 -17.56 20.23 -22.42
N GLU A 5 -18.81 20.25 -21.94
CA GLU A 5 -19.21 19.65 -20.66
C GLU A 5 -18.94 18.15 -20.63
N LYS A 6 -19.28 17.45 -21.72
CA LYS A 6 -18.99 16.02 -21.86
C LYS A 6 -17.49 15.75 -21.82
N THR A 7 -16.70 16.55 -22.54
CA THR A 7 -15.23 16.44 -22.54
C THR A 7 -14.64 16.64 -21.14
N LEU A 8 -15.18 17.58 -20.35
CA LEU A 8 -14.74 17.81 -18.97
C LEU A 8 -15.06 16.62 -18.05
N ILE A 9 -16.25 16.01 -18.20
CA ILE A 9 -16.61 14.79 -17.45
C ILE A 9 -15.67 13.64 -17.82
N ASP A 10 -15.40 13.44 -19.11
CA ASP A 10 -14.52 12.37 -19.60
C ASP A 10 -13.09 12.55 -19.06
N LEU A 11 -12.56 13.78 -19.08
CA LEU A 11 -11.26 14.10 -18.47
C LEU A 11 -11.25 13.84 -16.96
N ALA A 12 -12.31 14.22 -16.24
CA ALA A 12 -12.41 13.97 -14.82
C ALA A 12 -12.48 12.46 -14.50
N GLN A 13 -13.16 11.68 -15.34
CA GLN A 13 -13.21 10.22 -15.25
C GLN A 13 -11.82 9.61 -15.44
N MET A 14 -11.09 10.01 -16.50
CA MET A 14 -9.72 9.52 -16.75
C MET A 14 -8.78 9.81 -15.58
N ILE A 15 -8.90 11.00 -14.96
CA ILE A 15 -8.10 11.35 -13.77
C ILE A 15 -8.51 10.47 -12.58
N ALA A 16 -9.81 10.27 -12.34
CA ALA A 16 -10.28 9.41 -11.25
C ALA A 16 -9.77 7.97 -11.41
N ASP A 17 -9.84 7.41 -12.60
CA ASP A 17 -9.38 6.05 -12.90
C ASP A 17 -7.87 5.90 -12.66
N ARG A 18 -7.08 6.91 -13.09
CA ARG A 18 -5.64 6.94 -12.82
C ARG A 18 -5.33 6.94 -11.33
N GLU A 19 -6.02 7.78 -10.55
CA GLU A 19 -5.78 7.85 -9.10
C GLU A 19 -6.25 6.57 -8.38
N ILE A 20 -7.32 5.92 -8.85
CA ILE A 20 -7.78 4.62 -8.34
C ILE A 20 -6.74 3.52 -8.63
N ALA A 21 -6.16 3.51 -9.83
CA ALA A 21 -5.09 2.57 -10.18
C ALA A 21 -3.85 2.76 -9.30
N GLU A 22 -3.48 4.00 -8.98
CA GLU A 22 -2.39 4.29 -8.04
C GLU A 22 -2.71 3.78 -6.63
N VAL A 23 -3.97 3.86 -6.16
CA VAL A 23 -4.37 3.25 -4.88
C VAL A 23 -4.12 1.74 -4.89
N ALA A 24 -4.51 1.03 -5.96
CA ALA A 24 -4.29 -0.42 -6.06
C ALA A 24 -2.79 -0.76 -5.93
N LYS A 25 -1.94 -0.01 -6.63
CA LYS A 25 -0.48 -0.17 -6.53
C LYS A 25 0.04 0.04 -5.10
N ARG A 26 -0.48 1.03 -4.37
CA ARG A 26 -0.08 1.28 -2.97
C ARG A 26 -0.56 0.21 -2.01
N VAL A 27 -1.77 -0.31 -2.21
CA VAL A 27 -2.29 -1.45 -1.43
C VAL A 27 -1.42 -2.68 -1.61
N GLU A 28 -0.97 -2.96 -2.84
CA GLU A 28 -0.05 -4.06 -3.12
C GLU A 28 1.31 -3.87 -2.42
N GLU A 29 1.86 -2.66 -2.44
CA GLU A 29 3.11 -2.31 -1.75
C GLU A 29 3.00 -2.49 -0.22
N THR A 30 1.93 -2.00 0.39
CA THR A 30 1.64 -2.22 1.83
C THR A 30 1.54 -3.71 2.15
N ARG A 31 0.80 -4.47 1.34
CA ARG A 31 0.62 -5.92 1.51
C ARG A 31 1.94 -6.67 1.38
N PHE A 32 2.79 -6.27 0.43
CA PHE A 32 4.11 -6.87 0.25
C PHE A 32 4.97 -6.78 1.51
N PHE A 33 5.07 -5.60 2.14
CA PHE A 33 5.85 -5.46 3.37
C PHE A 33 5.23 -6.24 4.54
N ALA A 34 3.91 -6.21 4.69
CA ALA A 34 3.22 -6.98 5.73
C ALA A 34 3.47 -8.49 5.59
N ASN A 35 3.43 -9.02 4.37
CA ASN A 35 3.69 -10.43 4.08
C ASN A 35 5.14 -10.80 4.40
N LYS A 36 6.12 -10.01 3.97
CA LYS A 36 7.54 -10.27 4.30
C LYS A 36 7.79 -10.29 5.82
N ILE A 37 7.16 -9.39 6.56
CA ILE A 37 7.26 -9.38 8.03
C ILE A 37 6.65 -10.67 8.61
N ALA A 38 5.50 -11.09 8.10
CA ALA A 38 4.84 -12.33 8.55
C ALA A 38 5.69 -13.58 8.24
N GLU A 39 6.26 -13.67 7.04
CA GLU A 39 7.18 -14.75 6.63
C GLU A 39 8.41 -14.82 7.54
N LEU A 40 9.05 -13.68 7.79
CA LEU A 40 10.17 -13.63 8.73
C LEU A 40 9.72 -14.03 10.14
N ARG A 41 8.51 -13.66 10.55
CA ARG A 41 7.96 -14.02 11.87
C ARG A 41 7.63 -15.52 12.01
N SER A 42 7.24 -16.19 10.93
CA SER A 42 6.86 -17.61 10.95
C SER A 42 8.04 -18.58 10.97
N VAL A 43 9.27 -18.12 10.77
CA VAL A 43 10.46 -18.99 10.85
C VAL A 43 10.62 -19.51 12.28
N ASN A 44 10.36 -20.80 12.48
CA ASN A 44 10.64 -21.50 13.73
C ASN A 44 12.14 -21.80 13.81
N MET A 45 12.74 -21.42 14.93
CA MET A 45 14.13 -21.71 15.25
C MET A 45 14.18 -22.95 16.13
N LEU A 46 15.21 -23.79 15.94
CA LEU A 46 15.50 -24.90 16.87
C LEU A 46 15.67 -24.33 18.28
N ALA A 47 15.10 -25.03 19.26
CA ALA A 47 15.28 -24.64 20.65
C ALA A 47 16.78 -24.77 21.02
N PRO A 48 17.35 -23.85 21.81
CA PRO A 48 18.78 -23.83 22.09
C PRO A 48 19.33 -25.16 22.63
N GLN A 49 18.52 -25.87 23.42
CA GLN A 49 18.85 -27.17 24.01
C GLN A 49 18.97 -28.32 22.99
N ASP A 50 18.36 -28.17 21.80
CA ASP A 50 18.36 -29.18 20.74
C ASP A 50 19.43 -28.91 19.67
N ALA A 51 20.19 -27.82 19.82
CA ALA A 51 21.18 -27.35 18.87
C ALA A 51 22.61 -27.55 19.37
N SER A 52 23.52 -27.96 18.48
CA SER A 52 24.96 -27.97 18.76
C SER A 52 25.47 -26.54 19.05
N PRO A 53 26.57 -26.35 19.79
CA PRO A 53 27.10 -25.00 20.10
C PRO A 53 27.29 -24.12 18.86
N GLN A 54 27.75 -24.70 17.75
CA GLN A 54 27.91 -23.99 16.47
C GLN A 54 26.56 -23.56 15.88
N MET A 55 25.52 -24.39 15.98
CA MET A 55 24.16 -24.05 15.57
C MET A 55 23.52 -22.99 16.48
N GLN A 56 23.86 -22.96 17.77
CA GLN A 56 23.40 -21.92 18.69
C GLN A 56 23.95 -20.54 18.30
N VAL A 57 25.24 -20.44 17.99
CA VAL A 57 25.87 -19.18 17.53
C VAL A 57 25.25 -18.70 16.20
N MET A 58 25.07 -19.60 15.24
CA MET A 58 24.41 -19.27 13.97
C MET A 58 22.95 -18.84 14.18
N GLY A 59 22.23 -19.52 15.08
CA GLY A 59 20.87 -19.15 15.45
C GLY A 59 20.78 -17.76 16.08
N GLN A 60 21.72 -17.40 16.96
CA GLN A 60 21.77 -16.06 17.55
C GLN A 60 22.02 -14.97 16.50
N ALA A 61 23.02 -15.17 15.63
CA ALA A 61 23.34 -14.25 14.55
C ALA A 61 22.15 -14.08 13.58
N TRP A 62 21.50 -15.18 13.20
CA TRP A 62 20.27 -15.15 12.39
C TRP A 62 19.13 -14.42 13.10
N GLY A 63 18.91 -14.69 14.38
CA GLY A 63 17.88 -14.04 15.19
C GLY A 63 18.09 -12.53 15.29
N GLU A 64 19.35 -12.08 15.43
CA GLU A 64 19.68 -10.67 15.42
C GLU A 64 19.46 -10.02 14.05
N TRP A 65 19.96 -10.65 12.98
CA TRP A 65 19.72 -10.19 11.60
C TRP A 65 18.22 -10.07 11.32
N ARG A 66 17.44 -11.11 11.65
CA ARG A 66 15.97 -11.14 11.49
C ARG A 66 15.28 -10.02 12.24
N ARG A 67 15.69 -9.72 13.48
CA ARG A 67 15.12 -8.58 14.25
C ARG A 67 15.41 -7.25 13.57
N ARG A 68 16.63 -7.03 13.09
CA ARG A 68 17.02 -5.81 12.36
C ARG A 68 16.23 -5.67 11.05
N GLU A 69 16.10 -6.77 10.31
CA GLU A 69 15.35 -6.78 9.05
C GLU A 69 13.86 -6.50 9.27
N ILE A 70 13.23 -7.13 10.28
CA ILE A 70 11.84 -6.83 10.66
C ILE A 70 11.68 -5.36 11.05
N ALA A 71 12.63 -4.76 11.79
CA ALA A 71 12.58 -3.34 12.14
C ALA A 71 12.64 -2.44 10.89
N SER A 72 13.52 -2.75 9.95
CA SER A 72 13.61 -2.06 8.65
C SER A 72 12.31 -2.18 7.85
N LEU A 73 11.76 -3.39 7.74
CA LEU A 73 10.51 -3.65 7.04
C LEU A 73 9.31 -2.96 7.71
N ASN A 74 9.26 -2.87 9.04
CA ASN A 74 8.22 -2.13 9.76
C ASN A 74 8.27 -0.63 9.41
N LEU A 75 9.47 -0.04 9.29
CA LEU A 75 9.61 1.35 8.85
C LEU A 75 9.08 1.53 7.42
N ASN A 76 9.38 0.60 6.52
CA ASN A 76 8.89 0.65 5.14
C ASN A 76 7.36 0.44 5.07
N LEU A 77 6.82 -0.47 5.88
CA LEU A 77 5.37 -0.67 6.02
C LEU A 77 4.67 0.61 6.50
N ALA A 78 5.24 1.31 7.49
CA ALA A 78 4.69 2.58 7.97
C ALA A 78 4.68 3.64 6.85
N LYS A 79 5.76 3.76 6.08
CA LYS A 79 5.83 4.67 4.92
C LYS A 79 4.80 4.29 3.84
N ALA A 80 4.71 3.01 3.50
CA ALA A 80 3.76 2.51 2.51
C ALA A 80 2.31 2.81 2.92
N THR A 81 1.98 2.60 4.20
CA THR A 81 0.65 2.92 4.76
C THR A 81 0.32 4.41 4.60
N LEU A 82 1.27 5.30 4.91
CA LEU A 82 1.08 6.76 4.72
C LEU A 82 0.86 7.12 3.24
N PHE A 83 1.60 6.50 2.32
CA PHE A 83 1.42 6.72 0.89
C PHE A 83 0.11 6.16 0.36
N GLU A 84 -0.34 5.02 0.87
CA GLU A 84 -1.64 4.43 0.57
C GLU A 84 -2.78 5.37 0.98
N ASP A 85 -2.74 5.92 2.20
CA ASP A 85 -3.75 6.87 2.67
C ASP A 85 -3.74 8.18 1.86
N ALA A 86 -2.56 8.68 1.50
CA ALA A 86 -2.43 9.83 0.61
C ALA A 86 -3.03 9.56 -0.77
N ALA A 87 -2.81 8.37 -1.35
CA ALA A 87 -3.39 7.96 -2.62
C ALA A 87 -4.91 7.83 -2.53
N LYS A 88 -5.44 7.20 -1.47
CA LYS A 88 -6.90 7.10 -1.22
C LYS A 88 -7.55 8.48 -1.16
N ASN A 89 -6.91 9.43 -0.49
CA ASN A 89 -7.41 10.81 -0.41
C ASN A 89 -7.39 11.52 -1.77
N LYS A 90 -6.38 11.29 -2.62
CA LYS A 90 -6.36 11.82 -3.99
C LYS A 90 -7.46 11.22 -4.85
N ALA A 91 -7.60 9.89 -4.84
CA ALA A 91 -8.65 9.18 -5.58
C ALA A 91 -10.06 9.65 -5.16
N ARG A 92 -10.31 9.78 -3.85
CA ARG A 92 -11.58 10.31 -3.34
C ARG A 92 -11.88 11.73 -3.86
N ARG A 93 -10.88 12.61 -3.89
CA ARG A 93 -11.05 13.97 -4.42
C ARG A 93 -11.29 13.98 -5.93
N ALA A 94 -10.57 13.15 -6.70
CA ALA A 94 -10.77 13.04 -8.14
C ALA A 94 -12.17 12.53 -8.48
N LEU A 95 -12.63 11.47 -7.80
CA LEU A 95 -13.98 10.94 -7.95
C LEU A 95 -15.04 11.97 -7.53
N GLY A 96 -14.84 12.66 -6.40
CA GLY A 96 -15.73 13.72 -5.95
C GLY A 96 -15.86 14.87 -6.96
N ARG A 97 -14.77 15.25 -7.64
CA ARG A 97 -14.81 16.25 -8.73
C ARG A 97 -15.60 15.75 -9.94
N ARG A 98 -15.44 14.49 -10.31
CA ARG A 98 -16.22 13.87 -11.40
C ARG A 98 -17.71 13.88 -11.09
N ILE A 99 -18.09 13.45 -9.88
CA ILE A 99 -19.49 13.47 -9.41
C ILE A 99 -20.04 14.91 -9.40
N ALA A 100 -19.26 15.86 -8.90
CA ALA A 100 -19.68 17.27 -8.89
C ALA A 100 -19.92 17.82 -10.30
N LEU A 101 -19.08 17.45 -11.29
CA LEU A 101 -19.29 17.88 -12.68
C LEU A 101 -20.57 17.27 -13.28
N GLU A 102 -20.85 15.99 -13.01
CA GLU A 102 -22.12 15.38 -13.40
C GLU A 102 -23.33 16.05 -12.75
N ASP A 103 -23.24 16.40 -11.47
CA ASP A 103 -24.32 17.10 -10.77
C ASP A 103 -24.55 18.50 -11.35
N ILE A 104 -23.48 19.22 -11.71
CA ILE A 104 -23.56 20.57 -12.28
C ILE A 104 -24.16 20.51 -13.69
N PHE A 105 -23.64 19.65 -14.56
CA PHE A 105 -24.05 19.58 -15.96
C PHE A 105 -25.33 18.76 -16.17
N GLY A 106 -25.65 17.84 -15.26
CA GLY A 106 -26.86 17.03 -15.27
C GLY A 106 -28.10 17.78 -14.78
N LYS A 107 -27.96 18.82 -13.95
CA LYS A 107 -29.06 19.69 -13.50
C LYS A 107 -29.41 20.82 -14.50
N GLN A 108 -28.62 20.98 -15.56
CA GLN A 108 -28.85 22.00 -16.60
C GLN A 108 -29.62 21.48 -17.83
N GLY A 109 -30.21 20.27 -17.75
CA GLY A 109 -31.15 19.73 -18.73
C GLY A 109 -32.55 19.62 -18.15
#